data_AF-A0A813D8M0-F1
#
_entry.id   AF-A0A813D8M0-F1
#
_cell.length_a   1.000
_cell.length_b   1.000
_cell.length_c   1.000
_cell.angle_alpha   90.00
_cell.angle_beta   90.00
_cell.angle_gamma   90.00
#
_symmetry.space_group_name_H-M   'P 1'
#
loop_
_entity.id
_entity.type
_entity.pdbx_description
1 polymer ?
#
loop_
_entity_poly.entity_id
_entity_poly.type
_entity_poly.pdbx_seq_one_letter_code
_entity_poly.pdbx_strand_id
1 'polypeptide(L)'
;MTVSRLESEGKRFYSRAFERPTELRKRFWADLPQELDVLMTHCPPQGQLCGAVGDPLLAARLREMSRPPRFHVFGHDHDFPGAASDGRTTFLNVAQEELLRADPRGGGCALTFDVEARDLPIDSDDEEVAPGHR
;
A
#
# COMPACT_ATOMS: atom_id res chain seq x y z
N MET A 1 6.19 -16.63 8.69
CA MET A 1 5.85 -15.73 9.82
C MET A 1 6.90 -14.65 9.88
N THR A 2 6.50 -13.39 9.70
CA THR A 2 7.41 -12.24 9.82
C THR A 2 7.44 -11.83 11.29
N VAL A 3 8.56 -12.10 11.93
CA VAL A 3 8.79 -11.85 13.37
C VAL A 3 9.70 -10.64 13.49
N SER A 4 9.30 -9.66 14.30
CA SER A 4 10.16 -8.51 14.58
C SER A 4 11.32 -8.95 15.46
N ARG A 5 12.53 -8.41 15.20
CA ARG A 5 13.67 -8.64 16.08
C ARG A 5 13.50 -8.06 17.47
N LEU A 6 12.58 -7.12 17.68
CA LEU A 6 12.22 -6.72 19.03
C LEU A 6 11.54 -7.87 19.79
N GLU A 7 10.79 -8.72 19.09
CA GLU A 7 10.13 -9.88 19.66
C GLU A 7 11.09 -11.05 19.85
N SER A 8 12.04 -11.26 18.92
CA SER A 8 12.99 -12.37 19.01
C SER A 8 14.27 -12.05 19.79
N GLU A 9 14.71 -10.79 19.83
CA GLU A 9 16.02 -10.38 20.32
C GLU A 9 15.98 -9.18 21.30
N GLY A 10 14.81 -8.59 21.55
CA GLY A 10 14.67 -7.45 22.48
C GLY A 10 15.36 -6.16 22.03
N LYS A 11 15.83 -6.10 20.77
CA LYS A 11 16.66 -5.01 20.24
C LYS A 11 16.07 -4.41 18.98
N ARG A 12 16.21 -3.09 18.80
CA ARG A 12 15.90 -2.39 17.56
C ARG A 12 17.14 -2.38 16.68
N PHE A 13 17.20 -3.25 15.68
CA PHE A 13 18.21 -3.17 14.62
C PHE A 13 17.66 -2.42 13.42
N TYR A 14 18.51 -1.61 12.78
CA TYR A 14 18.20 -0.95 11.52
C TYR A 14 18.06 -1.93 10.34
N SER A 15 18.43 -3.20 10.52
CA SER A 15 18.66 -4.17 9.43
C SER A 15 17.40 -4.73 8.76
N ARG A 16 16.19 -4.30 9.14
CA ARG A 16 14.94 -4.57 8.40
C ARG A 16 13.97 -3.38 8.39
N ALA A 17 14.48 -2.17 8.66
CA ALA A 17 13.79 -0.88 8.53
C ALA A 17 12.35 -0.79 9.10
N PHE A 18 12.20 -0.07 10.21
CA PHE A 18 10.91 0.29 10.84
C PHE A 18 10.08 -0.87 11.44
N GLU A 19 10.70 -2.02 11.75
CA GLU A 19 9.99 -3.12 12.43
C GLU A 19 9.30 -2.68 13.74
N ARG A 20 8.17 -3.32 14.02
CA ARG A 20 7.36 -3.16 15.23
C ARG A 20 6.88 -4.52 15.74
N PRO A 21 6.70 -4.70 17.05
CA PRO A 21 6.07 -5.90 17.60
C PRO A 21 4.69 -6.14 16.99
N THR A 22 4.32 -7.40 16.89
CA THR A 22 3.03 -7.92 16.40
C THR A 22 1.87 -7.17 17.05
N GLU A 23 1.90 -6.98 18.37
CA GLU A 23 0.80 -6.30 19.08
C GLU A 23 0.63 -4.83 18.67
N LEU A 24 1.70 -4.12 18.36
CA LEU A 24 1.59 -2.75 17.83
C LEU A 24 1.14 -2.74 16.38
N ARG A 25 1.65 -3.66 15.55
CA ARG A 25 1.23 -3.79 14.14
C ARG A 25 -0.26 -4.11 14.02
N LYS A 26 -0.78 -5.04 14.83
CA LYS A 26 -2.22 -5.34 14.92
C LYS A 26 -3.05 -4.08 15.15
N ARG A 27 -2.63 -3.22 16.10
CA ARG A 27 -3.33 -1.96 16.41
C ARG A 27 -3.26 -0.98 15.23
N PHE A 28 -2.07 -0.74 14.68
CA PHE A 28 -1.92 0.17 13.55
C PHE A 28 -2.72 -0.26 12.31
N TRP A 29 -2.72 -1.56 11.99
CA TRP A 29 -3.47 -2.08 10.86
C TRP A 29 -4.98 -2.08 11.11
N ALA A 30 -5.42 -2.32 12.36
CA ALA A 30 -6.83 -2.18 12.73
C ALA A 30 -7.33 -0.73 12.59
N ASP A 31 -6.49 0.25 12.94
CA ASP A 31 -6.82 1.69 12.89
C ASP A 31 -6.78 2.29 11.47
N LEU A 32 -6.41 1.51 10.44
CA LEU A 32 -6.47 2.00 9.07
C LEU A 32 -7.90 2.44 8.71
N PRO A 33 -8.08 3.65 8.15
CA PRO A 33 -9.36 4.09 7.65
C PRO A 33 -9.93 3.09 6.65
N GLN A 34 -11.26 2.95 6.66
CA GLN A 34 -11.93 2.25 5.57
C GLN A 34 -11.87 3.11 4.30
N GLU A 35 -11.96 2.47 3.14
CA GLU A 35 -12.11 3.14 1.84
C GLU A 35 -10.96 4.03 1.38
N LEU A 36 -9.71 3.69 1.71
CA LEU A 36 -8.53 4.40 1.21
C LEU A 36 -8.42 4.36 -0.32
N ASP A 37 -7.95 5.44 -0.95
CA ASP A 37 -7.50 5.38 -2.35
C ASP A 37 -6.07 4.88 -2.44
N VAL A 38 -5.19 5.47 -1.64
CA VAL A 38 -3.76 5.14 -1.62
C VAL A 38 -3.35 4.79 -0.19
N LEU A 39 -2.73 3.62 -0.02
CA LEU A 39 -2.00 3.23 1.18
C LEU A 39 -0.51 3.25 0.87
N MET A 40 0.29 3.91 1.70
CA MET A 40 1.74 3.91 1.58
C MET A 40 2.37 3.33 2.85
N THR A 41 3.19 2.29 2.69
CA THR A 41 3.90 1.66 3.81
C THR A 41 5.34 1.37 3.42
N HIS A 42 6.25 1.28 4.39
CA HIS A 42 7.58 0.75 4.07
C HIS A 42 7.54 -0.76 3.83
N CYS A 43 6.85 -1.49 4.71
CA CYS A 43 6.76 -2.95 4.67
C CYS A 43 5.68 -3.42 3.66
N PRO A 44 5.99 -4.40 2.80
CA PRO A 44 5.02 -5.02 1.89
C PRO A 44 4.02 -5.90 2.64
N PRO A 45 2.79 -6.07 2.14
CA PRO A 45 1.93 -7.15 2.60
C PRO A 45 2.47 -8.49 2.09
N GLN A 46 2.46 -9.52 2.96
CA GLN A 46 2.99 -10.83 2.57
C GLN A 46 2.29 -11.39 1.33
N GLY A 47 3.09 -11.82 0.35
CA GLY A 47 2.62 -12.44 -0.89
C GLY A 47 2.33 -11.48 -2.05
N GLN A 48 2.54 -10.17 -1.87
CA GLN A 48 2.42 -9.18 -2.95
C GLN A 48 3.78 -8.55 -3.23
N LEU A 49 4.38 -8.86 -4.39
CA LEU A 49 5.68 -8.33 -4.82
C LEU A 49 6.75 -8.38 -3.71
N CYS A 50 6.80 -9.51 -3.00
CA CYS A 50 7.66 -9.70 -1.84
C CYS A 50 7.79 -11.19 -1.53
N GLY A 51 8.98 -11.61 -1.08
CA GLY A 51 9.27 -12.91 -0.51
C GLY A 51 8.83 -13.04 0.96
N ALA A 52 9.68 -13.65 1.79
CA ALA A 52 9.35 -13.98 3.19
C ALA A 52 9.35 -12.78 4.15
N VAL A 53 9.69 -11.58 3.70
CA VAL A 53 9.83 -10.38 4.54
C VAL A 53 8.54 -9.58 4.72
N GLY A 54 7.50 -9.89 3.95
CA GLY A 54 6.23 -9.16 3.99
C GLY A 54 5.41 -9.45 5.24
N ASP A 55 4.56 -8.51 5.64
CA ASP A 55 3.78 -8.63 6.86
C ASP A 55 2.49 -9.45 6.64
N PRO A 56 2.33 -10.63 7.28
CA PRO A 56 1.09 -11.41 7.21
C PRO A 56 -0.12 -10.68 7.79
N LEU A 57 0.06 -9.84 8.80
CA LEU A 57 -1.04 -9.10 9.42
C LEU A 57 -1.59 -8.03 8.50
N LEU A 58 -0.71 -7.34 7.76
CA LEU A 58 -1.12 -6.36 6.76
C LEU A 58 -1.87 -7.05 5.61
N ALA A 59 -1.34 -8.18 5.12
CA ALA A 59 -2.02 -8.98 4.09
C ALA A 59 -3.41 -9.47 4.53
N ALA A 60 -3.55 -9.91 5.79
CA ALA A 60 -4.85 -10.29 6.35
C ALA A 60 -5.80 -9.09 6.42
N ARG A 61 -5.33 -7.96 6.97
CA ARG A 61 -6.13 -6.74 7.10
C ARG A 61 -6.68 -6.26 5.74
N LEU A 62 -5.84 -6.21 4.71
CA LEU A 62 -6.25 -5.79 3.36
C LEU A 62 -7.29 -6.72 2.76
N ARG A 63 -7.17 -8.03 3.00
CA ARG A 63 -8.14 -9.04 2.54
C ARG A 63 -9.50 -8.88 3.22
N GLU A 64 -9.50 -8.53 4.51
CA GLU A 64 -10.70 -8.34 5.33
C GLU A 64 -11.42 -7.02 5.06
N MET A 65 -10.74 -6.02 4.46
CA MET A 65 -11.38 -4.77 4.08
C MET A 65 -12.45 -5.01 2.99
N SER A 66 -13.66 -4.51 3.24
CA SER A 66 -14.73 -4.48 2.23
C SER A 66 -14.31 -3.66 1.02
N ARG A 67 -13.65 -2.52 1.27
CA ARG A 67 -13.09 -1.60 0.28
C ARG A 67 -11.61 -1.33 0.59
N PRO A 68 -10.69 -2.22 0.14
CA PRO A 68 -9.25 -2.05 0.32
C PRO A 68 -8.75 -0.82 -0.44
N PRO A 69 -7.50 -0.37 -0.18
CA PRO A 69 -6.85 0.65 -0.99
C PRO A 69 -6.88 0.29 -2.48
N ARG A 70 -7.13 1.27 -3.36
CA ARG A 70 -6.99 1.07 -4.81
C ARG A 70 -5.51 0.90 -5.19
N PHE A 71 -4.64 1.61 -4.48
CA PHE A 71 -3.19 1.54 -4.66
C PHE A 71 -2.51 1.29 -3.32
N HIS A 72 -1.64 0.28 -3.26
CA HIS A 72 -0.76 0.06 -2.11
C HIS A 72 0.70 0.18 -2.56
N VAL A 73 1.32 1.29 -2.20
CA VAL A 73 2.70 1.63 -2.54
C VAL A 73 3.63 1.28 -1.38
N PHE A 74 4.65 0.48 -1.65
CA PHE A 74 5.64 0.08 -0.66
C PHE A 74 7.02 -0.16 -1.26
N GLY A 75 8.00 -0.50 -0.41
CA GLY A 75 9.34 -0.86 -0.85
C GLY A 75 9.83 -2.09 -0.09
N HIS A 76 11.04 -1.96 0.47
CA HIS A 76 11.69 -2.90 1.38
C HIS A 76 12.22 -4.19 0.76
N ASP A 77 11.44 -4.89 -0.06
CA ASP A 77 11.91 -6.10 -0.72
C ASP A 77 12.53 -5.76 -2.08
N HIS A 78 13.86 -5.67 -2.11
CA HIS A 78 14.62 -5.24 -3.28
C HIS A 78 14.70 -6.30 -4.39
N ASP A 79 14.32 -7.55 -4.09
CA ASP A 79 14.35 -8.66 -5.04
C ASP A 79 13.07 -8.77 -5.87
N PHE A 80 12.04 -7.97 -5.54
CA PHE A 80 10.72 -8.01 -6.18
C PHE A 80 10.17 -6.63 -6.56
N PRO A 81 10.96 -5.71 -7.18
CA PRO A 81 10.44 -4.44 -7.64
C PRO A 81 9.39 -4.62 -8.74
N GLY A 82 8.38 -3.75 -8.80
CA GLY A 82 7.40 -3.76 -9.89
C GLY A 82 5.97 -3.42 -9.48
N ALA A 83 5.03 -3.87 -10.30
CA ALA A 83 3.60 -3.66 -10.13
C ALA A 83 2.82 -4.98 -10.31
N ALA A 84 1.79 -5.18 -9.49
CA ALA A 84 0.87 -6.31 -9.57
C ALA A 84 -0.53 -5.86 -9.18
N SER A 85 -1.56 -6.59 -9.59
CA SER A 85 -2.94 -6.31 -9.19
C SER A 85 -3.68 -7.60 -8.89
N ASP A 86 -4.52 -7.58 -7.85
CA ASP A 86 -5.48 -8.65 -7.54
C ASP A 86 -6.91 -8.34 -8.02
N GLY A 87 -7.05 -7.32 -8.86
CA GLY A 87 -8.34 -6.81 -9.34
C GLY A 87 -9.06 -5.88 -8.36
N ARG A 88 -8.60 -5.77 -7.11
CA ARG A 88 -9.14 -4.82 -6.10
C ARG A 88 -8.12 -3.76 -5.70
N THR A 89 -6.87 -4.17 -5.54
CA THR A 89 -5.72 -3.34 -5.16
C THR A 89 -4.63 -3.48 -6.21
N THR A 90 -4.06 -2.37 -6.64
CA THR A 90 -2.80 -2.32 -7.39
C THR A 90 -1.64 -2.16 -6.40
N PHE A 91 -0.79 -3.17 -6.32
CA PHE A 91 0.39 -3.21 -5.47
C PHE A 91 1.60 -2.71 -6.24
N LEU A 92 2.39 -1.83 -5.63
CA LEU A 92 3.55 -1.18 -6.24
C LEU A 92 4.74 -1.31 -5.30
N ASN A 93 5.69 -2.18 -5.64
CA ASN A 93 6.98 -2.24 -4.96
C ASN A 93 7.98 -1.32 -5.68
N VAL A 94 8.24 -0.16 -5.08
CA VAL A 94 9.13 0.90 -5.61
C VAL A 94 10.57 0.80 -5.08
N ALA A 95 11.01 -0.39 -4.64
CA ALA A 95 12.40 -0.59 -4.22
C ALA A 95 13.37 -0.52 -5.41
N GLN A 96 14.16 0.56 -5.51
CA GLN A 96 14.93 0.85 -6.74
C GLN A 96 16.39 0.39 -6.73
N GLU A 97 16.84 -0.27 -5.66
CA GLU A 97 18.25 -0.63 -5.47
C GLU A 97 18.82 -1.42 -6.66
N GLU A 98 18.08 -2.39 -7.19
CA GLU A 98 18.53 -3.17 -8.33
C GLU A 98 18.67 -2.32 -9.60
N LEU A 99 17.72 -1.40 -9.83
CA LEU A 99 17.77 -0.48 -10.96
C LEU A 99 18.95 0.50 -10.84
N LEU A 100 19.16 1.05 -9.65
CA LEU A 100 20.30 1.94 -9.35
C LEU A 100 21.64 1.22 -9.51
N ARG A 101 21.69 -0.09 -9.23
CA ARG A 101 22.88 -0.93 -9.45
C ARG A 101 23.09 -1.23 -10.93
N ALA A 102 22.03 -1.45 -11.69
CA ALA A 102 22.10 -1.71 -13.12
C ALA A 102 22.53 -0.47 -13.92
N ASP A 103 22.08 0.74 -13.53
CA ASP A 103 22.52 2.00 -14.11
C ASP A 103 22.88 3.06 -13.05
N PRO A 104 24.12 3.04 -12.53
CA PRO A 104 24.57 4.00 -11.51
C PRO A 104 24.62 5.46 -11.98
N ARG A 105 24.57 5.70 -13.30
CA ARG A 105 24.64 7.04 -13.90
C ARG A 105 23.28 7.57 -14.31
N GLY A 106 22.32 6.69 -14.61
CA GLY A 106 20.93 7.03 -14.94
C GLY A 106 20.09 7.44 -13.74
N GLY A 107 20.44 6.99 -12.54
CA GLY A 107 19.71 7.33 -11.31
C GLY A 107 18.42 6.52 -11.14
N GLY A 108 17.52 6.99 -10.27
CA GLY A 108 16.25 6.31 -9.98
C GLY A 108 15.22 6.48 -11.10
N CYS A 109 14.22 5.60 -11.17
CA CYS A 109 13.15 5.66 -12.18
C CYS A 109 11.78 5.89 -11.54
N ALA A 110 11.16 7.04 -11.78
CA ALA A 110 9.81 7.25 -11.27
C ALA A 110 8.82 6.26 -11.92
N LEU A 111 8.07 5.51 -11.09
CA LEU A 111 6.88 4.81 -11.57
C LEU A 111 5.71 5.80 -11.56
N THR A 112 5.28 6.20 -12.75
CA THR A 112 4.11 7.07 -12.95
C THR A 112 2.90 6.22 -13.33
N PHE A 113 1.75 6.48 -12.72
CA PHE A 113 0.49 5.81 -13.03
C PHE A 113 -0.67 6.80 -12.92
N ASP A 114 -1.68 6.57 -13.75
CA ASP A 114 -2.90 7.38 -13.75
C ASP A 114 -3.83 6.92 -12.62
N VAL A 115 -4.42 7.88 -11.93
CA VAL A 115 -5.43 7.64 -10.90
C VAL A 115 -6.75 8.20 -11.38
N GLU A 116 -7.65 7.34 -11.79
CA GLU A 116 -9.01 7.73 -12.11
C GLU A 116 -9.72 8.22 -10.84
N ALA A 117 -10.53 9.27 -10.94
CA ALA A 117 -11.39 9.69 -9.85
C ALA A 117 -12.29 8.52 -9.44
N ARG A 118 -12.54 8.32 -8.14
CA ARG A 118 -13.68 7.51 -7.75
C ARG A 118 -14.93 8.21 -8.25
N ASP A 119 -15.93 7.44 -8.68
CA ASP A 119 -17.27 7.97 -8.93
C ASP A 119 -17.72 8.70 -7.66
N LEU A 120 -17.54 10.03 -7.64
CA LEU A 120 -18.17 10.89 -6.66
C LEU A 120 -19.67 10.81 -6.98
N PRO A 121 -20.55 10.83 -5.97
CA PRO A 121 -21.96 11.07 -6.22
C PRO A 121 -22.06 12.29 -7.13
N ILE A 122 -22.71 12.14 -8.29
CA ILE A 122 -23.14 13.29 -9.07
C ILE A 122 -24.06 14.05 -8.11
N ASP A 123 -23.66 15.25 -7.68
CA ASP A 123 -24.55 16.14 -6.95
C ASP A 123 -25.79 16.34 -7.83
N SER A 124 -26.90 15.71 -7.46
CA SER A 124 -28.15 15.77 -8.21
C SER A 124 -28.94 17.03 -7.88
N ASP A 125 -28.25 18.15 -7.68
CA ASP A 125 -28.84 19.46 -7.38
C ASP A 125 -29.08 20.30 -8.65
N ASP A 126 -29.37 19.64 -9.77
CA ASP A 126 -30.14 20.29 -10.83
C ASP A 126 -31.62 20.21 -10.44
N GLU A 127 -32.05 21.13 -9.56
CA GLU A 127 -33.46 21.46 -9.39
C GLU A 127 -34.02 21.87 -10.77
N GLU A 128 -34.82 20.98 -11.33
CA GLU A 128 -35.64 21.22 -12.50
C GLU A 128 -36.61 22.39 -12.21
N VAL A 129 -36.22 23.61 -12.58
CA VAL A 129 -37.10 24.78 -12.48
C VAL A 129 -38.24 24.58 -13.48
N ALA A 130 -39.38 24.11 -12.97
CA ALA A 130 -40.61 23.98 -13.73
C ALA A 130 -40.99 25.30 -14.41
N PRO A 131 -41.42 25.30 -15.68
CA PRO A 131 -41.81 26.52 -16.36
C PRO A 131 -43.12 27.06 -15.76
N GLY A 132 -43.01 28.22 -15.12
CA GLY A 132 -44.13 28.96 -14.57
C GLY A 132 -45.15 29.33 -15.65
N HIS A 133 -46.40 28.92 -15.45
CA HIS A 133 -47.53 29.44 -16.21
C HIS A 133 -47.81 30.89 -15.80
N ARG A 134 -47.69 31.82 -16.75
CA ARG A 134 -48.55 33.03 -16.85
C ARG A 134 -48.75 33.38 -18.32
#